data_AF-A0AAV1ULY9-F1
#
_entry.id   AF-A0AAV1ULY9-F1
#
_cell.length_a   1.000
_cell.length_b   1.000
_cell.length_c   1.000
_cell.angle_alpha   90.00
_cell.angle_beta   90.00
_cell.angle_gamma   90.00
#
_symmetry.space_group_name_H-M   'P 1'
#
loop_
_entity.id
_entity.type
_entity.pdbx_description
1 polymer ?
#
loop_
_entity_poly.entity_id
_entity_poly.type
_entity_poly.pdbx_seq_one_letter_code
_entity_poly.pdbx_strand_id
1 'polypeptide(L)' 'MNLSEARQIKLEKFTALIGHERVALTIVQGPDALRARLEALSNFESTLIGQVHDHL' A
#
# COMPACT_ATOMS: atom_id res chain seq x y z
N MET A 1 -15.69 11.62 -0.82
CA MET A 1 -14.65 11.35 -1.84
C MET A 1 -14.77 9.87 -2.19
N ASN A 2 -15.18 9.52 -3.42
CA ASN A 2 -15.11 8.13 -3.88
C ASN A 2 -13.67 7.84 -4.33
N LEU A 3 -12.99 6.94 -3.65
CA LEU A 3 -11.75 6.34 -4.14
C LEU A 3 -12.12 5.43 -5.31
N SER A 4 -11.29 5.39 -6.35
CA SER A 4 -11.46 4.34 -7.37
C SER A 4 -11.30 2.97 -6.72
N GLU A 5 -11.98 1.96 -7.25
CA GLU A 5 -11.95 0.58 -6.74
C GLU A 5 -10.51 0.06 -6.54
N ALA A 6 -9.62 0.35 -7.50
CA ALA A 6 -8.20 0.00 -7.41
C ALA A 6 -7.48 0.67 -6.22
N ARG A 7 -7.83 1.92 -5.87
CA ARG A 7 -7.26 2.60 -4.71
C ARG A 7 -7.81 2.04 -3.39
N GLN A 8 -9.08 1.65 -3.39
CA GLN A 8 -9.71 1.03 -2.22
C GLN A 8 -9.09 -0.33 -1.92
N ILE A 9 -8.92 -1.19 -2.92
CA ILE A 9 -8.22 -2.48 -2.78
C ILE A 9 -6.80 -2.29 -2.24
N LYS A 10 -6.06 -1.29 -2.75
CA LYS A 10 -4.70 -1.03 -2.29
C LYS A 10 -4.66 -0.56 -0.84
N LEU A 11 -5.63 0.25 -0.41
CA LEU A 11 -5.78 0.67 0.98
C LEU A 11 -6.17 -0.49 1.90
N GLU A 12 -7.06 -1.38 1.46
CA GLU A 12 -7.45 -2.58 2.20
C GLU A 12 -6.25 -3.51 2.42
N LYS A 13 -5.47 -3.78 1.36
CA LYS A 13 -4.22 -4.56 1.47
C LYS A 13 -3.22 -3.93 2.43
N PHE A 14 -3.03 -2.61 2.32
CA PHE A 14 -2.15 -1.88 3.20
C PHE A 14 -2.62 -1.96 4.66
N THR A 15 -3.92 -1.83 4.89
CA THR A 15 -4.55 -1.98 6.21
C THR A 15 -4.38 -3.38 6.78
N ALA A 16 -4.54 -4.42 5.96
CA ALA A 16 -4.30 -5.80 6.37
C ALA A 16 -2.82 -6.05 6.75
N LEU A 17 -1.87 -5.37 6.08
CA LEU A 17 -0.45 -5.53 6.33
C LEU A 17 0.03 -4.85 7.61
N ILE A 18 -0.42 -3.62 7.87
CA ILE A 18 0.11 -2.80 8.98
C ILE A 18 -0.88 -2.53 10.11
N GLY A 19 -2.14 -2.94 9.94
CA GLY A 19 -3.23 -2.72 10.89
C GLY A 19 -3.86 -1.32 10.81
N HIS A 20 -5.11 -1.23 11.23
CA HIS A 20 -5.91 0.01 11.19
C HIS A 20 -5.27 1.17 11.95
N GLU A 21 -4.66 0.92 13.12
CA GLU A 21 -4.02 1.97 13.94
C GLU A 21 -2.87 2.65 13.20
N ARG A 22 -2.03 1.89 12.49
CA ARG A 22 -0.91 2.44 11.75
C ARG A 22 -1.34 3.14 10.45
N VAL A 23 -2.43 2.68 9.83
CA VAL A 23 -3.05 3.40 8.71
C VAL A 23 -3.60 4.75 9.18
N ALA A 24 -4.28 4.80 10.33
CA ALA A 24 -4.77 6.05 10.90
C ALA A 24 -3.63 7.05 11.17
N LEU A 25 -2.50 6.59 11.73
CA LEU A 25 -1.32 7.44 11.91
C LEU A 25 -0.77 7.98 10.58
N THR A 26 -0.81 7.16 9.51
CA THR A 26 -0.36 7.57 8.17
C THR A 26 -1.31 8.60 7.56
N ILE A 27 -2.63 8.47 7.79
CA ILE A 27 -3.63 9.45 7.34
C ILE A 27 -3.45 10.79 8.05
N VAL A 28 -3.14 10.78 9.35
CA VAL A 28 -2.86 12.00 10.14
C VAL A 28 -1.65 12.77 9.61
N GLN A 29 -0.67 12.08 9.03
CA GLN A 29 0.49 12.69 8.38
C GLN A 29 0.17 13.36 7.03
N GLY A 30 -1.06 13.17 6.54
CA GLY A 30 -1.56 13.81 5.33
C GLY A 30 -1.63 12.87 4.12
N PRO A 31 -2.33 13.30 3.05
CA PRO A 31 -2.60 12.48 1.88
C PRO A 31 -1.33 12.09 1.10
N ASP A 32 -0.30 12.93 1.10
CA ASP A 32 0.98 12.62 0.44
C ASP A 32 1.75 11.52 1.17
N ALA A 33 1.71 11.50 2.50
CA ALA A 33 2.33 10.44 3.29
C ALA A 33 1.66 9.08 3.00
N LEU A 34 0.33 9.05 2.95
CA LEU A 34 -0.42 7.85 2.56
C LEU A 34 -0.08 7.41 1.14
N ARG A 35 -0.01 8.36 0.18
CA ARG A 35 0.36 8.05 -1.20
C ARG A 35 1.76 7.44 -1.30
N ALA A 36 2.76 8.04 -0.66
CA ALA A 36 4.13 7.54 -0.66
C ALA A 36 4.22 6.13 -0.04
N ARG A 37 3.43 5.85 1.01
CA ARG A 37 3.39 4.53 1.65
C ARG A 37 2.76 3.47 0.75
N LEU A 38 1.68 3.81 0.05
CA LEU A 38 1.04 2.92 -0.91
C LEU A 38 1.92 2.67 -2.15
N GLU A 39 2.69 3.66 -2.61
CA GLU A 39 3.66 3.48 -3.70
C GLU A 39 4.82 2.58 -3.27
N ALA A 40 5.36 2.78 -2.06
CA ALA A 40 6.40 1.90 -1.51
C ALA A 40 5.91 0.45 -1.39
N LEU A 41 4.66 0.24 -0.99
CA LEU A 41 4.06 -1.10 -0.94
C LEU A 41 4.01 -1.73 -2.34
N SER A 42 3.57 -0.99 -3.35
CA SER A 42 3.53 -1.51 -4.72
C SER A 42 4.92 -1.85 -5.27
N ASN A 43 5.92 -1.02 -4.99
CA ASN A 43 7.30 -1.32 -5.38
C ASN A 43 7.83 -2.57 -4.69
N PHE A 44 7.49 -2.77 -3.42
CA PHE A 44 7.83 -3.98 -2.67
C PHE A 44 7.16 -5.22 -3.29
N GLU A 45 5.85 -5.17 -3.57
CA GLU A 45 5.12 -6.27 -4.24
C GLU A 45 5.74 -6.59 -5.61
N SER A 46 6.04 -5.57 -6.43
CA SER A 46 6.68 -5.77 -7.74
C SER A 46 8.09 -6.36 -7.64
N THR A 47 8.89 -5.94 -6.65
CA THR A 47 10.23 -6.50 -6.42
C THR A 47 10.13 -7.96 -5.99
N LEU A 48 9.23 -8.29 -5.06
CA LEU A 48 9.03 -9.65 -4.59
C LEU A 48 8.59 -10.57 -5.74
N ILE A 49 7.67 -10.11 -6.59
CA ILE A 49 7.21 -10.86 -7.76
C ILE A 49 8.36 -11.06 -8.76
N GLY A 50 9.14 -10.02 -9.05
CA GLY A 50 10.31 -10.13 -9.93
C GLY A 50 11.33 -11.13 -9.41
N GLN A 51 11.63 -11.08 -8.10
CA GLN A 51 12.55 -12.02 -7.47
C GLN A 51 12.05 -13.48 -7.49
N VAL A 52 10.74 -13.70 -7.32
CA VAL A 52 10.16 -15.05 -7.43
C VAL A 52 10.19 -15.54 -8.88
N HIS A 53 9.95 -14.66 -9.86
CA HIS A 53 10.00 -15.01 -11.28
C HIS A 53 11.43 -15.34 -11.76
N ASP A 54 12.44 -14.61 -11.28
CA ASP A 54 13.85 -14.86 -11.60
C ASP A 54 14.42 -16.12 -10.91
N HIS A 55 13.68 -16.77 -10.01
CA HIS A 55 14.07 -17.99 -9.29
C HIS A 55 13.31 -19.26 -9.71
N LEU A 56 12.47 -19.18 -10.75
CA LEU A 56 11.76 -20.31 -11.37
C LEU A 56 12.40 -20.73 -12.69
#